data_AF-E2SPD7-F1
#
_entry.id   AF-E2SPD7-F1
#
_cell.length_a   1.000
_cell.length_b   1.000
_cell.length_c   1.000
_cell.angle_alpha   90.00
_cell.angle_beta   90.00
_cell.angle_gamma   90.00
#
_symmetry.space_group_name_H-M   'P 1'
#
loop_
_entity.id
_entity.type
_entity.pdbx_description
1 polymer ?
#
loop_
_entity_poly.entity_id
_entity_poly.type
_entity_poly.pdbx_seq_one_letter_code
_entity_poly.pdbx_strand_id
1 'polypeptide(L)'
;MGRFVEEKQDENCFLTYYLNPDEELDTMVYGMITNNNIDGVMKCTYIQIDDDRFIRFNITNRMSLQDFFDREVTKKELLHICEGIAATVKELNAFMIDTEMILLDSTKMFISMTDKNCFLTVLPVDKYKETKSLQTFLRDMILDVQVDEQEDIAYYAKLLRILGSKFTLAEFAREVDNLQKEVKRPIRKAESNVHLKEPAACSMQELHNHQVVEQIETPRVEIPVKKVVDPITIPQVEVSSQEKKKGLFSHIFKKEKKQINLKKRKKARKRQ
;
A
#
# COMPACT_ATOMS: atom_id res chain seq x y z
N MET A 1 21.68 -14.19 2.34
CA MET A 1 20.59 -13.45 1.68
C MET A 1 21.10 -12.90 0.38
N GLY A 2 20.30 -13.01 -0.68
CA GLY A 2 20.51 -12.39 -1.97
C GLY A 2 20.52 -10.85 -1.92
N ARG A 3 20.35 -10.21 -3.07
CA ARG A 3 20.45 -8.75 -3.18
C ARG A 3 19.25 -8.13 -3.87
N PHE A 4 18.81 -6.99 -3.35
CA PHE A 4 17.82 -6.14 -4.01
C PHE A 4 18.50 -5.13 -4.94
N VAL A 5 17.89 -4.87 -6.09
CA VAL A 5 18.31 -3.85 -7.06
C VAL A 5 17.06 -3.21 -7.63
N GLU A 6 17.01 -1.88 -7.66
CA GLU A 6 16.01 -1.18 -8.45
C GLU A 6 16.44 -1.08 -9.91
N GLU A 7 15.54 -1.47 -10.81
CA GLU A 7 15.80 -1.57 -12.23
C GLU A 7 14.72 -0.83 -13.02
N LYS A 8 15.15 -0.08 -14.04
CA LYS A 8 14.24 0.56 -14.99
C LYS A 8 14.31 -0.19 -16.32
N GLN A 9 13.15 -0.57 -16.83
CA GLN A 9 13.01 -1.20 -18.14
C GLN A 9 11.86 -0.50 -18.89
N ASP A 10 12.22 0.22 -19.95
CA ASP A 10 11.33 1.09 -20.69
C ASP A 10 10.66 2.12 -19.75
N GLU A 11 9.33 2.13 -19.67
CA GLU A 11 8.55 2.99 -18.76
C GLU A 11 8.29 2.37 -17.38
N ASN A 12 8.73 1.13 -17.16
CA ASN A 12 8.44 0.40 -15.93
C ASN A 12 9.63 0.39 -14.97
N CYS A 13 9.35 0.49 -13.68
CA CYS A 13 10.31 0.35 -12.59
C CYS A 13 10.07 -0.96 -11.84
N PHE A 14 11.14 -1.65 -11.47
CA PHE A 14 11.09 -2.92 -10.75
C PHE A 14 12.02 -2.90 -9.54
N LEU A 15 11.56 -3.50 -8.44
CA LEU A 15 12.44 -3.97 -7.38
C LEU A 15 12.75 -5.43 -7.68
N THR A 16 14.02 -5.75 -7.96
CA THR A 16 14.48 -7.09 -8.32
C THR A 16 15.28 -7.69 -7.18
N TYR A 17 14.87 -8.84 -6.67
CA TYR A 17 15.64 -9.67 -5.75
C TYR A 17 16.39 -10.76 -6.52
N TYR A 18 17.71 -10.69 -6.53
CA TYR A 18 18.56 -11.72 -7.09
C TYR A 18 18.87 -12.78 -6.03
N LEU A 19 18.49 -14.02 -6.31
CA LEU A 19 18.70 -15.15 -5.40
C LEU A 19 20.18 -15.54 -5.41
N ASN A 20 20.69 -15.91 -4.24
CA ASN A 20 21.97 -16.60 -4.15
C ASN A 20 21.85 -18.05 -4.65
N PRO A 21 22.97 -18.73 -4.95
CA PRO A 21 22.96 -20.13 -5.39
C PRO A 21 22.33 -21.10 -4.38
N ASP A 22 22.35 -20.78 -3.09
CA ASP A 22 21.83 -21.61 -2.00
C ASP A 22 20.38 -21.27 -1.60
N GLU A 23 19.80 -20.23 -2.19
CA GLU A 23 18.41 -19.82 -1.98
C GLU A 23 17.50 -20.50 -3.00
N GLU A 24 16.34 -20.93 -2.53
CA GLU A 24 15.30 -21.54 -3.37
C GLU A 24 14.02 -20.74 -3.28
N LEU A 25 13.28 -20.72 -4.39
CA LEU A 25 11.96 -20.11 -4.46
C LEU A 25 10.98 -20.95 -3.64
N ASP A 26 10.25 -20.31 -2.72
CA ASP A 26 9.07 -20.91 -2.11
C ASP A 26 7.94 -20.94 -3.15
N THR A 27 7.83 -22.06 -3.85
CA THR A 27 6.86 -22.25 -4.93
C THR A 27 5.42 -22.17 -4.44
N MET A 28 5.15 -22.50 -3.18
CA MET A 28 3.80 -22.45 -2.60
C MET A 28 3.38 -21.00 -2.36
N VAL A 29 4.20 -20.23 -1.64
CA VAL A 29 3.94 -18.81 -1.37
C VAL A 29 3.92 -18.02 -2.68
N TYR A 30 4.86 -18.30 -3.59
CA TYR A 30 4.86 -17.70 -4.93
C TYR A 30 3.55 -17.98 -5.68
N GLY A 31 3.10 -19.24 -5.68
CA GLY A 31 1.84 -19.63 -6.31
C GLY A 31 0.63 -18.93 -5.69
N MET A 32 0.60 -18.75 -4.37
CA MET A 32 -0.48 -18.02 -3.69
C MET A 32 -0.53 -16.55 -4.10
N ILE A 33 0.62 -15.86 -4.13
CA ILE A 33 0.69 -14.43 -4.47
C ILE A 33 0.39 -14.17 -5.95
N THR A 34 0.78 -15.07 -6.84
CA THR A 34 0.67 -14.84 -8.30
C THR A 34 -0.67 -15.29 -8.87
N ASN A 35 -1.28 -16.34 -8.32
CA ASN A 35 -2.55 -16.88 -8.83
C ASN A 35 -3.78 -16.29 -8.14
N ASN A 36 -3.63 -15.63 -7.00
CA ASN A 36 -4.71 -14.95 -6.30
C ASN A 36 -4.56 -13.43 -6.38
N ASN A 37 -5.66 -12.72 -6.11
CA ASN A 37 -5.60 -11.29 -5.83
C ASN A 37 -5.64 -11.09 -4.31
N ILE A 38 -4.47 -10.94 -3.70
CA ILE A 38 -4.35 -10.61 -2.28
C ILE A 38 -4.20 -9.09 -2.18
N ASP A 39 -5.24 -8.43 -1.68
CA ASP A 39 -5.26 -6.98 -1.62
C ASP A 39 -4.13 -6.43 -0.74
N GLY A 40 -3.48 -5.38 -1.23
CA GLY A 40 -2.33 -4.78 -0.55
C GLY A 40 -1.01 -5.55 -0.69
N VAL A 41 -0.95 -6.67 -1.42
CA VAL A 41 0.31 -7.38 -1.69
C VAL A 41 0.88 -7.01 -3.07
N MET A 42 2.19 -6.77 -3.12
CA MET A 42 2.91 -6.58 -4.38
C MET A 42 2.93 -7.87 -5.21
N LYS A 43 2.42 -7.80 -6.44
CA LYS A 43 2.58 -8.89 -7.40
C LYS A 43 4.05 -9.04 -7.80
N CYS A 44 4.48 -10.29 -7.95
CA CYS A 44 5.84 -10.61 -8.35
C CYS A 44 5.89 -11.57 -9.55
N THR A 45 7.06 -11.67 -10.15
CA THR A 45 7.37 -12.64 -11.21
C THR A 45 8.72 -13.25 -10.93
N TYR A 46 8.78 -14.58 -10.90
CA TYR A 46 10.03 -15.31 -10.84
C TYR A 46 10.57 -15.56 -12.25
N ILE A 47 11.86 -15.31 -12.45
CA ILE A 47 12.55 -15.48 -13.72
C ILE A 47 13.83 -16.27 -13.47
N GLN A 48 14.09 -17.23 -14.34
CA GLN A 48 15.33 -18.00 -14.38
C GLN A 48 15.87 -18.04 -15.80
N ILE A 49 17.11 -17.59 -15.97
CA ILE A 49 17.84 -17.61 -17.26
C ILE A 49 19.21 -18.19 -16.98
N ASP A 50 19.47 -19.37 -17.52
CA ASP A 50 20.66 -20.16 -17.19
C ASP A 50 20.79 -20.33 -15.66
N ASP A 51 21.86 -19.79 -15.07
CA ASP A 51 22.15 -19.82 -13.63
C ASP A 51 21.59 -18.59 -12.87
N ASP A 52 21.11 -17.56 -13.58
CA ASP A 52 20.60 -16.34 -12.96
C ASP A 52 19.13 -16.53 -12.56
N ARG A 53 18.85 -16.42 -11.25
CA ARG A 53 17.51 -16.55 -10.66
C ARG A 53 17.13 -15.27 -9.94
N PHE A 54 15.96 -14.72 -10.23
CA PHE A 54 15.49 -13.49 -9.58
C PHE A 54 13.97 -13.37 -9.51
N ILE A 55 13.50 -12.63 -8.52
CA ILE A 55 12.09 -12.28 -8.31
C ILE A 55 11.94 -10.78 -8.56
N ARG A 56 11.02 -10.39 -9.46
CA ARG A 56 10.74 -9.00 -9.81
C ARG A 56 9.40 -8.55 -9.26
N PHE A 57 9.38 -7.41 -8.59
CA PHE A 57 8.19 -6.71 -8.14
C PHE A 57 8.00 -5.45 -8.99
N ASN A 58 6.82 -5.26 -9.58
CA ASN A 58 6.55 -4.06 -10.38
C ASN A 58 6.21 -2.88 -9.46
N ILE A 59 7.11 -1.89 -9.40
CA ILE A 59 6.99 -0.69 -8.58
C ILE A 59 6.66 0.56 -9.42
N THR A 60 6.20 0.37 -10.66
CA THR A 60 5.80 1.48 -11.55
C THR A 60 4.65 2.28 -10.95
N ASN A 61 4.74 3.61 -11.00
CA ASN A 61 3.80 4.54 -10.36
C ASN A 61 3.66 4.34 -8.84
N ARG A 62 4.71 3.83 -8.20
CA ARG A 62 4.81 3.68 -6.76
C ARG A 62 6.04 4.38 -6.22
N MET A 63 5.90 4.86 -4.99
CA MET A 63 6.96 5.49 -4.20
C MET A 63 7.27 4.54 -3.03
N SER A 64 8.53 4.45 -2.60
CA SER A 64 8.82 3.68 -1.38
C SER A 64 8.13 4.33 -0.18
N LEU A 65 7.83 3.55 0.85
CA LEU A 65 7.24 4.07 2.08
C LEU A 65 8.20 5.05 2.78
N GLN A 66 9.51 4.82 2.67
CA GLN A 66 10.53 5.75 3.15
C GLN A 66 10.42 7.10 2.46
N ASP A 67 10.49 7.13 1.12
CA ASP A 67 10.41 8.39 0.36
C ASP A 67 9.08 9.13 0.61
N PHE A 68 8.01 8.39 0.90
CA PHE A 68 6.71 8.98 1.24
C PHE A 68 6.72 9.69 2.59
N PHE A 69 7.50 9.20 3.57
CA PHE A 69 7.64 9.79 4.90
C PHE A 69 8.75 10.84 5.03
N ASP A 70 9.56 11.03 3.99
CA ASP A 70 10.53 12.14 3.92
C ASP A 70 9.86 13.52 3.83
N ARG A 71 8.55 13.57 3.56
CA ARG A 71 7.72 14.77 3.65
C ARG A 71 6.84 14.74 4.88
N GLU A 72 6.30 15.90 5.24
CA GLU A 72 5.19 15.98 6.19
C GLU A 72 4.00 15.16 5.70
N VAL A 73 3.46 14.33 6.59
CA VAL A 73 2.25 13.55 6.35
C VAL A 73 1.19 13.91 7.37
N THR A 74 -0.05 13.93 6.91
CA THR A 74 -1.20 14.21 7.77
C THR A 74 -1.58 12.98 8.60
N LYS A 75 -2.27 13.20 9.72
CA LYS A 75 -2.93 12.15 10.52
C LYS A 75 -3.76 11.23 9.65
N LYS A 76 -4.49 11.78 8.67
CA LYS A 76 -5.33 11.00 7.76
C LYS A 76 -4.49 10.03 6.92
N GLU A 77 -3.38 10.49 6.36
CA GLU A 77 -2.49 9.68 5.54
C GLU A 77 -1.79 8.58 6.37
N LEU A 78 -1.26 8.93 7.54
CA LEU A 78 -0.62 7.95 8.42
C LEU A 78 -1.61 6.87 8.88
N LEU A 79 -2.83 7.25 9.27
CA LEU A 79 -3.86 6.28 9.66
C LEU A 79 -4.33 5.42 8.49
N HIS A 80 -4.39 5.96 7.27
CA HIS A 80 -4.70 5.20 6.06
C HIS A 80 -3.62 4.14 5.77
N ILE A 81 -2.35 4.51 5.92
CA ILE A 81 -1.23 3.58 5.75
C ILE A 81 -1.26 2.48 6.82
N CYS A 82 -1.46 2.84 8.08
CA CYS A 82 -1.59 1.88 9.18
C CYS A 82 -2.75 0.90 8.96
N GLU A 83 -3.91 1.40 8.48
CA GLU A 83 -5.05 0.56 8.12
C GLU A 83 -4.70 -0.38 6.97
N GLY A 84 -4.07 0.13 5.90
CA GLY A 84 -3.65 -0.66 4.75
C GLY A 84 -2.70 -1.80 5.14
N ILE A 85 -1.70 -1.52 6.00
CA ILE A 85 -0.79 -2.55 6.51
C ILE A 85 -1.58 -3.60 7.30
N ALA A 86 -2.44 -3.18 8.23
CA ALA A 86 -3.20 -4.11 9.06
C ALA A 86 -4.18 -4.98 8.25
N ALA A 87 -4.84 -4.39 7.25
CA ALA A 87 -5.73 -5.09 6.33
C ALA A 87 -4.94 -6.11 5.48
N THR A 88 -3.80 -5.71 4.93
CA THR A 88 -2.95 -6.61 4.12
C THR A 88 -2.46 -7.81 4.94
N VAL A 89 -2.02 -7.59 6.17
CA VAL A 89 -1.57 -8.67 7.06
C VAL A 89 -2.74 -9.63 7.39
N LYS A 90 -3.96 -9.10 7.54
CA LYS A 90 -5.16 -9.94 7.71
C LYS A 90 -5.44 -10.78 6.46
N GLU A 91 -5.33 -10.20 5.26
CA GLU A 91 -5.47 -10.94 4.00
C GLU A 91 -4.41 -12.04 3.87
N LEU A 92 -3.13 -11.75 4.14
CA LEU A 92 -2.06 -12.76 4.13
C LEU A 92 -2.37 -13.96 5.04
N ASN A 93 -2.84 -13.69 6.26
CA ASN A 93 -3.27 -14.75 7.18
C ASN A 93 -4.44 -15.58 6.63
N ALA A 94 -5.40 -14.96 5.93
CA ALA A 94 -6.52 -15.67 5.31
C ALA A 94 -6.07 -16.60 4.16
N PHE A 95 -4.98 -16.24 3.48
CA PHE A 95 -4.32 -17.09 2.47
C PHE A 95 -3.25 -18.01 3.06
N MET A 96 -3.13 -18.09 4.40
CA MET A 96 -2.14 -18.91 5.11
C MET A 96 -0.69 -18.60 4.74
N ILE A 97 -0.40 -17.36 4.33
CA ILE A 97 0.97 -16.88 4.09
C ILE A 97 1.52 -16.35 5.41
N ASP A 98 2.66 -16.88 5.83
CA ASP A 98 3.34 -16.45 7.05
C ASP A 98 3.75 -14.97 6.94
N THR A 99 3.39 -14.18 7.95
CA THR A 99 3.75 -12.76 8.05
C THR A 99 5.26 -12.53 8.16
N GLU A 100 6.04 -13.53 8.58
CA GLU A 100 7.50 -13.48 8.55
C GLU A 100 8.07 -13.44 7.11
N MET A 101 7.26 -13.70 6.08
CA MET A 101 7.67 -13.56 4.68
C MET A 101 7.55 -12.13 4.16
N ILE A 102 7.01 -11.19 4.96
CA ILE A 102 6.89 -9.78 4.59
C ILE A 102 8.23 -9.08 4.82
N LEU A 103 8.70 -8.33 3.82
CA LEU A 103 9.84 -7.43 3.97
C LEU A 103 9.43 -6.21 4.81
N LEU A 104 9.67 -6.25 6.11
CA LEU A 104 9.34 -5.17 7.05
C LEU A 104 10.41 -4.07 7.01
N ASP A 105 10.49 -3.42 5.86
CA ASP A 105 11.47 -2.39 5.51
C ASP A 105 10.78 -1.32 4.65
N SER A 106 10.83 -0.06 5.09
CA SER A 106 10.17 1.06 4.41
C SER A 106 10.73 1.33 3.00
N THR A 107 11.95 0.88 2.70
CA THR A 107 12.54 0.93 1.35
C THR A 107 11.97 -0.13 0.40
N LYS A 108 11.26 -1.13 0.93
CA LYS A 108 10.73 -2.28 0.18
C LYS A 108 9.21 -2.39 0.29
N MET A 109 8.56 -1.42 0.93
CA MET A 109 7.11 -1.25 0.96
C MET A 109 6.76 -0.04 0.10
N PHE A 110 5.60 -0.06 -0.53
CA PHE A 110 5.33 0.88 -1.61
C PHE A 110 3.96 1.55 -1.50
N ILE A 111 3.92 2.87 -1.63
CA ILE A 111 2.70 3.65 -1.74
C ILE A 111 2.35 3.86 -3.21
N SER A 112 1.13 3.53 -3.59
CA SER A 112 0.57 3.90 -4.90
C SER A 112 0.44 5.41 -5.01
N MET A 113 1.00 6.01 -6.08
CA MET A 113 0.91 7.46 -6.26
C MET A 113 -0.52 7.94 -6.57
N THR A 114 -1.39 7.04 -7.03
CA THR A 114 -2.77 7.31 -7.46
C THR A 114 -3.77 7.37 -6.31
N ASP A 115 -3.83 6.34 -5.48
CA ASP A 115 -4.84 6.16 -4.43
C ASP A 115 -4.26 6.16 -3.01
N LYS A 116 -2.93 6.33 -2.88
CA LYS A 116 -2.17 6.33 -1.62
C LYS A 116 -2.29 5.03 -0.82
N ASN A 117 -2.72 3.94 -1.44
CA ASN A 117 -2.74 2.63 -0.81
C ASN A 117 -1.31 2.11 -0.60
N CYS A 118 -1.06 1.54 0.58
CA CYS A 118 0.20 0.90 0.93
C CYS A 118 0.20 -0.56 0.46
N PHE A 119 1.31 -0.98 -0.14
CA PHE A 119 1.51 -2.34 -0.64
C PHE A 119 2.72 -2.96 0.05
N LEU A 120 2.50 -4.15 0.61
CA LEU A 120 3.52 -4.97 1.26
C LEU A 120 4.21 -5.86 0.23
N THR A 121 5.53 -6.00 0.36
CA THR A 121 6.31 -6.93 -0.46
C THR A 121 6.53 -8.21 0.32
N VAL A 122 5.99 -9.32 -0.19
CA VAL A 122 6.23 -10.66 0.34
C VAL A 122 7.35 -11.30 -0.47
N LEU A 123 8.37 -11.84 0.19
CA LEU A 123 9.52 -12.48 -0.45
C LEU A 123 9.36 -14.02 -0.39
N PRO A 124 8.95 -14.68 -1.49
CA PRO A 124 8.72 -16.12 -1.51
C PRO A 124 10.03 -16.90 -1.64
N VAL A 125 10.82 -16.96 -0.57
CA VAL A 125 12.09 -17.71 -0.51
C VAL A 125 12.03 -18.65 0.69
N ASP A 126 12.22 -19.96 0.48
CA ASP A 126 11.92 -21.02 1.47
C ASP A 126 12.49 -20.79 2.88
N LYS A 127 13.67 -20.17 2.96
CA LYS A 127 14.39 -19.95 4.21
C LYS A 127 14.40 -18.48 4.65
N TYR A 128 13.70 -17.62 3.94
CA TYR A 128 13.54 -16.25 4.36
C TYR A 128 12.55 -16.18 5.52
N LYS A 129 12.97 -15.51 6.59
CA LYS A 129 12.14 -15.17 7.74
C LYS A 129 12.58 -13.81 8.21
N GLU A 130 11.65 -12.87 8.25
CA GLU A 130 11.86 -11.55 8.80
C GLU A 130 12.13 -11.66 10.30
N THR A 131 13.18 -10.98 10.75
CA THR A 131 13.60 -10.99 12.16
C THR A 131 12.95 -9.86 12.95
N LYS A 132 12.60 -8.77 12.26
CA LYS A 132 11.87 -7.65 12.85
C LYS A 132 10.40 -8.05 13.02
N SER A 133 9.82 -7.82 14.20
CA SER A 133 8.38 -8.03 14.36
C SER A 133 7.58 -6.91 13.68
N LEU A 134 6.34 -7.21 13.25
CA LEU A 134 5.42 -6.19 12.74
C LEU A 134 5.17 -5.06 13.75
N GLN A 135 5.07 -5.40 15.04
CA GLN A 135 4.93 -4.42 16.12
C GLN A 135 6.11 -3.45 16.15
N THR A 136 7.34 -3.98 16.11
CA THR A 136 8.56 -3.17 16.09
C THR A 136 8.62 -2.31 14.84
N PHE A 137 8.30 -2.87 13.68
CA PHE A 137 8.25 -2.12 12.42
C PHE A 137 7.26 -0.95 12.48
N LEU A 138 6.00 -1.19 12.87
CA LEU A 138 4.98 -0.15 12.98
C LEU A 138 5.36 0.94 13.99
N ARG A 139 6.00 0.55 15.10
CA ARG A 139 6.49 1.50 16.11
C ARG A 139 7.54 2.42 15.52
N ASP A 140 8.58 1.86 14.90
CA ASP A 140 9.67 2.64 14.31
C ASP A 140 9.13 3.53 13.20
N MET A 141 8.29 2.97 12.31
CA MET A 141 7.63 3.70 11.24
C MET A 141 6.86 4.92 11.76
N ILE A 142 6.08 4.77 12.83
CA ILE A 142 5.32 5.90 13.41
C ILE A 142 6.25 6.94 14.03
N LEU A 143 7.38 6.52 14.62
CA LEU A 143 8.34 7.45 15.23
C LEU A 143 9.15 8.24 14.19
N ASP A 144 9.39 7.66 13.01
CA ASP A 144 10.19 8.28 11.94
C ASP A 144 9.41 9.32 11.10
N VAL A 145 8.09 9.37 11.25
CA VAL A 145 7.22 10.24 10.46
C VAL A 145 7.38 11.71 10.85
N GLN A 146 7.58 12.57 9.84
CA GLN A 146 7.48 14.03 9.95
C GLN A 146 6.00 14.45 10.02
N VAL A 147 5.62 15.16 11.07
CA VAL A 147 4.24 15.61 11.32
C VAL A 147 4.13 17.09 11.06
N ASP A 148 3.01 17.51 10.48
CA ASP A 148 2.63 18.92 10.43
C ASP A 148 2.49 19.47 11.86
N GLU A 149 3.22 20.54 12.18
CA GLU A 149 3.22 21.20 13.50
C GLU A 149 1.84 21.69 13.94
N GLN A 150 0.89 21.83 13.00
CA GLN A 150 -0.48 22.26 13.27
C GLN A 150 -1.41 21.11 13.69
N GLU A 151 -0.99 19.84 13.58
CA GLU A 151 -1.83 18.70 13.93
C GLU A 151 -1.83 18.37 15.43
N ASP A 152 -2.99 17.91 15.93
CA ASP A 152 -3.09 17.32 17.26
C ASP A 152 -2.35 15.98 17.30
N ILE A 153 -1.13 15.98 17.82
CA ILE A 153 -0.27 14.80 17.94
C ILE A 153 -0.71 13.80 19.02
N ALA A 154 -1.80 14.02 19.76
CA ALA A 154 -2.26 13.10 20.80
C ALA A 154 -2.55 11.68 20.27
N TYR A 155 -2.83 11.52 18.97
CA TYR A 155 -3.01 10.20 18.36
C TYR A 155 -1.72 9.37 18.34
N TYR A 156 -0.53 9.98 18.30
CA TYR A 156 0.74 9.25 18.40
C TYR A 156 0.82 8.50 19.72
N ALA A 157 0.49 9.16 20.83
CA ALA A 157 0.49 8.54 22.15
C ALA A 157 -0.47 7.35 22.20
N LYS A 158 -1.65 7.45 21.57
CA LYS A 158 -2.62 6.35 21.48
C LYS A 158 -2.06 5.15 20.70
N LEU A 159 -1.45 5.39 19.54
CA LEU A 159 -0.82 4.34 18.71
C LEU A 159 0.39 3.70 19.40
N LEU A 160 1.32 4.52 19.91
CA LEU A 160 2.55 4.06 20.56
C LEU A 160 2.25 3.31 21.86
N ARG A 161 1.18 3.63 22.57
CA ARG A 161 0.73 2.89 23.76
C ARG A 161 0.36 1.44 23.40
N ILE A 162 -0.40 1.24 22.32
CA ILE A 162 -0.76 -0.12 21.87
C ILE A 162 0.49 -0.87 21.45
N LEU A 163 1.36 -0.22 20.68
CA LEU A 163 2.63 -0.77 20.21
C LEU A 163 3.69 -0.92 21.31
N GLY A 164 3.48 -0.37 22.50
CA GLY A 164 4.34 -0.54 23.68
C GLY A 164 3.84 -1.61 24.66
N SER A 165 2.72 -2.25 24.36
CA SER A 165 2.08 -3.25 25.23
C SER A 165 2.08 -4.64 24.59
N LYS A 166 1.27 -5.59 25.09
CA LYS A 166 1.08 -6.88 24.41
C LYS A 166 0.32 -6.63 23.10
N PHE A 167 1.05 -6.55 21.99
CA PHE A 167 0.49 -6.22 20.69
C PHE A 167 -0.36 -7.36 20.13
N THR A 168 -1.51 -6.99 19.57
CA THR A 168 -2.25 -7.82 18.65
C THR A 168 -2.68 -6.99 17.43
N LEU A 169 -2.70 -7.62 16.25
CA LEU A 169 -3.13 -6.96 15.02
C LEU A 169 -4.57 -6.44 15.13
N ALA A 170 -5.45 -7.18 15.80
CA ALA A 170 -6.86 -6.83 15.97
C ALA A 170 -7.04 -5.57 16.83
N GLU A 171 -6.30 -5.43 17.93
CA GLU A 171 -6.36 -4.22 18.77
C GLU A 171 -5.79 -3.01 18.04
N PHE A 172 -4.69 -3.18 17.31
CA PHE A 172 -4.12 -2.12 16.48
C PHE A 172 -5.10 -1.65 15.40
N ALA A 173 -5.67 -2.57 14.63
CA ALA A 173 -6.66 -2.24 13.60
C ALA A 173 -7.88 -1.52 14.18
N ARG A 174 -8.37 -1.96 15.35
CA ARG A 174 -9.50 -1.31 16.05
C ARG A 174 -9.16 0.13 16.45
N GLU A 175 -7.95 0.37 16.97
CA GLU A 175 -7.56 1.73 17.35
C GLU A 175 -7.41 2.64 16.13
N VAL A 176 -6.81 2.15 15.04
CA VAL A 176 -6.70 2.91 13.79
C VAL A 176 -8.09 3.31 13.29
N ASP A 177 -9.06 2.38 13.25
CA ASP A 177 -10.44 2.67 12.86
C ASP A 177 -11.11 3.70 13.79
N ASN A 178 -10.92 3.58 15.11
CA ASN A 178 -11.43 4.56 16.07
C ASN A 178 -10.86 5.96 15.80
N LEU A 179 -9.55 6.07 15.57
CA LEU A 179 -8.88 7.33 15.26
C LEU A 179 -9.35 7.93 13.94
N GLN A 180 -9.59 7.11 12.91
CA GLN A 180 -10.14 7.59 11.65
C GLN A 180 -11.57 8.12 11.81
N LYS A 181 -12.39 7.51 12.67
CA LYS A 181 -13.73 8.00 12.99
C LYS A 181 -13.70 9.34 13.72
N GLU A 182 -12.68 9.62 14.53
CA GLU A 182 -12.47 10.94 15.13
C GLU A 182 -12.22 12.02 14.06
N VAL A 183 -11.46 11.70 13.00
CA VAL A 183 -11.22 12.62 11.86
C VAL A 183 -12.50 12.97 11.11
N LYS A 184 -13.47 12.04 11.03
CA LYS A 184 -14.74 12.23 10.29
C LYS A 184 -15.80 13.03 11.06
N ARG A 185 -15.63 13.28 12.36
CA ARG A 185 -16.61 14.02 13.17
C ARG A 185 -16.42 15.53 12.94
N PRO A 186 -17.48 16.28 12.57
CA PRO A 186 -17.37 17.73 12.49
C PRO A 186 -17.06 18.29 13.88
N ILE A 187 -16.03 19.14 13.96
CA ILE A 187 -15.70 19.90 15.16
C ILE A 187 -16.92 20.78 15.47
N ARG A 188 -17.75 20.34 16.42
CA ARG A 188 -18.80 21.21 16.97
C ARG A 188 -18.05 22.29 17.76
N LYS A 189 -18.00 23.51 17.22
CA LYS A 189 -17.70 24.69 18.03
C LYS A 189 -18.75 24.69 19.15
N ALA A 190 -18.31 24.49 20.39
CA ALA A 190 -19.17 24.63 21.55
C ALA A 190 -19.45 26.13 21.69
N GLU A 191 -20.56 26.60 21.12
CA GLU A 191 -21.10 27.91 21.47
C GLU A 191 -21.61 27.83 22.91
N SER A 192 -20.88 28.47 23.80
CA SER A 192 -21.28 28.70 25.19
C SER A 192 -22.46 29.67 25.21
N ASN A 193 -23.67 29.15 25.06
CA ASN A 193 -24.89 29.90 25.37
C ASN A 193 -25.09 29.92 26.89
N VAL A 194 -24.46 30.89 27.56
CA VAL A 194 -24.84 31.30 28.92
C VAL A 194 -26.12 32.13 28.79
N HIS A 195 -27.27 31.48 28.88
CA HIS A 195 -28.57 32.14 28.96
C HIS A 195 -28.85 32.51 30.42
N LEU A 196 -28.68 33.79 30.76
CA LEU A 196 -29.20 34.39 31.99
C LEU A 196 -30.73 34.45 31.88
N LYS A 197 -31.43 33.80 32.82
CA LYS A 197 -32.90 33.84 32.97
C LYS A 197 -33.33 35.04 33.82
N GLU A 198 -34.43 35.69 33.42
CA GLU A 198 -35.66 36.04 34.20
C GLU A 198 -36.37 37.33 33.69
N PRO A 199 -37.67 37.60 34.01
CA PRO A 199 -38.87 36.77 33.84
C PRO A 199 -40.06 37.54 33.18
N ALA A 200 -41.26 36.93 33.20
CA ALA A 200 -42.45 37.13 32.38
C ALA A 200 -43.32 38.41 32.58
N ALA A 201 -44.13 38.77 31.54
CA ALA A 201 -45.57 39.11 31.66
C ALA A 201 -46.33 39.23 30.30
N CYS A 202 -47.49 38.56 30.24
CA CYS A 202 -48.75 38.77 29.50
C CYS A 202 -48.83 39.44 28.11
N SER A 203 -49.45 38.74 27.13
CA SER A 203 -50.86 39.00 26.71
C SER A 203 -51.31 38.00 25.61
N MET A 204 -52.55 37.50 25.72
CA MET A 204 -53.25 36.78 24.65
C MET A 204 -54.04 37.78 23.78
N GLN A 205 -54.20 37.49 22.48
CA GLN A 205 -55.50 37.41 21.79
C GLN A 205 -55.34 37.07 20.30
N GLU A 206 -56.35 36.36 19.78
CA GLU A 206 -56.40 35.59 18.54
C GLU A 206 -56.95 36.38 17.31
N LEU A 207 -56.80 35.75 16.14
CA LEU A 207 -57.85 35.46 15.14
C LEU A 207 -57.85 36.20 13.77
N HIS A 208 -57.79 35.35 12.73
CA HIS A 208 -58.22 35.47 11.32
C HIS A 208 -57.56 36.48 10.36
N ASN A 209 -56.93 35.95 9.30
CA ASN A 209 -57.62 35.92 7.99
C ASN A 209 -57.04 34.86 7.03
N HIS A 210 -57.94 34.28 6.24
CA HIS A 210 -57.71 33.24 5.23
C HIS A 210 -57.78 33.85 3.82
N GLN A 211 -57.31 33.09 2.81
CA GLN A 211 -57.39 33.25 1.33
C GLN A 211 -56.03 33.58 0.66
N VAL A 212 -55.54 32.93 -0.41
CA VAL A 212 -56.08 31.94 -1.38
C VAL A 212 -54.92 31.15 -2.01
N VAL A 213 -55.28 29.93 -2.42
CA VAL A 213 -54.65 28.87 -3.22
C VAL A 213 -53.69 29.31 -4.35
N GLU A 214 -52.55 28.64 -4.49
CA GLU A 214 -52.11 28.06 -5.77
C GLU A 214 -51.16 26.86 -5.59
N GLN A 215 -51.55 25.73 -6.17
CA GLN A 215 -50.78 24.50 -6.28
C GLN A 215 -49.92 24.57 -7.54
N ILE A 216 -48.62 24.29 -7.45
CA ILE A 216 -47.87 23.81 -8.63
C ILE A 216 -46.98 22.63 -8.21
N GLU A 217 -47.19 21.57 -8.97
CA GLU A 217 -46.65 20.22 -8.86
C GLU A 217 -45.14 20.14 -9.12
N THR A 218 -44.53 19.09 -8.57
CA THR A 218 -43.16 18.66 -8.83
C THR A 218 -43.07 17.92 -10.17
N PRO A 219 -42.06 18.17 -11.02
CA PRO A 219 -41.70 17.21 -12.06
C PRO A 219 -40.71 16.18 -11.50
N ARG A 220 -41.18 14.93 -11.39
CA ARG A 220 -40.34 13.72 -11.36
C ARG A 220 -39.70 13.57 -12.74
N VAL A 221 -38.37 13.60 -12.82
CA VAL A 221 -37.65 13.19 -14.03
C VAL A 221 -37.36 11.69 -13.94
N GLU A 222 -38.02 10.93 -14.80
CA GLU A 222 -37.75 9.50 -15.02
C GLU A 222 -36.52 9.36 -15.92
N ILE A 223 -35.49 8.64 -15.46
CA ILE A 223 -34.31 8.31 -16.25
C ILE A 223 -34.56 6.95 -16.92
N PRO A 224 -34.45 6.83 -18.26
CA PRO A 224 -34.68 5.57 -18.95
C PRO A 224 -33.57 4.55 -18.70
N VAL A 225 -33.95 3.36 -18.23
CA VAL A 225 -33.11 2.17 -18.13
C VAL A 225 -32.83 1.61 -19.54
N LYS A 226 -31.57 1.63 -19.98
CA LYS A 226 -31.12 0.89 -21.17
C LYS A 226 -30.77 -0.56 -20.82
N LYS A 227 -31.25 -1.45 -21.68
CA LYS A 227 -31.21 -2.91 -21.58
C LYS A 227 -29.79 -3.48 -21.64
N VAL A 228 -29.63 -4.56 -20.87
CA VAL A 228 -28.52 -5.51 -20.81
C VAL A 228 -28.25 -6.10 -22.21
N VAL A 229 -26.98 -6.19 -22.58
CA VAL A 229 -26.47 -6.91 -23.75
C VAL A 229 -25.68 -8.12 -23.26
N ASP A 230 -25.94 -9.26 -23.90
CA ASP A 230 -25.42 -10.61 -23.64
C ASP A 230 -23.88 -10.73 -23.64
N PRO A 231 -23.33 -11.79 -23.00
CA PRO A 231 -21.90 -11.90 -22.72
C PRO A 231 -21.01 -12.14 -23.95
N ILE A 232 -19.87 -11.46 -23.96
CA ILE A 232 -18.80 -11.59 -24.95
C ILE A 232 -18.05 -12.91 -24.73
N THR A 233 -18.01 -13.74 -25.79
CA THR A 233 -17.19 -14.95 -25.90
C THR A 233 -15.71 -14.61 -25.99
N ILE A 234 -14.88 -15.21 -25.15
CA ILE A 234 -13.41 -15.12 -25.19
C ILE A 234 -12.88 -16.09 -26.27
N PRO A 235 -12.11 -15.64 -27.27
CA PRO A 235 -11.39 -16.55 -28.17
C PRO A 235 -10.21 -17.21 -27.45
N GLN A 236 -10.12 -18.54 -27.55
CA GLN A 236 -8.91 -19.30 -27.19
C GLN A 236 -7.78 -18.94 -28.17
N VAL A 237 -6.60 -18.60 -27.64
CA VAL A 237 -5.39 -18.42 -28.46
C VAL A 237 -4.61 -19.73 -28.45
N GLU A 238 -4.53 -20.34 -29.63
CA GLU A 238 -3.65 -21.45 -29.99
C GLU A 238 -2.17 -21.04 -29.90
N VAL A 239 -1.35 -21.98 -29.43
CA VAL A 239 0.11 -21.88 -29.41
C VAL A 239 0.62 -21.96 -30.86
N SER A 240 1.24 -20.89 -31.34
CA SER A 240 2.00 -20.89 -32.58
C SER A 240 3.45 -20.47 -32.34
N SER A 241 4.34 -21.40 -32.63
CA SER A 241 5.79 -21.27 -32.67
C SER A 241 6.20 -20.32 -33.80
N GLN A 242 7.09 -19.35 -33.55
CA GLN A 242 8.36 -19.16 -34.30
C GLN A 242 9.15 -17.87 -33.98
N GLU A 243 10.46 -18.10 -33.91
CA GLU A 243 11.60 -17.30 -34.36
C GLU A 243 12.19 -16.10 -33.57
N LYS A 244 13.52 -16.23 -33.42
CA LYS A 244 14.47 -15.41 -32.67
C LYS A 244 14.67 -14.05 -33.33
N LYS A 245 14.33 -12.97 -32.62
CA LYS A 245 14.95 -11.65 -32.84
C LYS A 245 16.00 -11.41 -31.75
N LYS A 246 17.25 -11.26 -32.17
CA LYS A 246 18.40 -10.90 -31.32
C LYS A 246 18.15 -9.51 -30.72
N GLY A 247 17.55 -9.47 -29.54
CA GLY A 247 17.27 -8.25 -28.78
C GLY A 247 18.52 -7.67 -28.13
N LEU A 248 18.43 -6.39 -27.77
CA LEU A 248 19.46 -5.47 -27.26
C LEU A 248 20.29 -5.94 -26.04
N PHE A 249 20.02 -7.13 -25.48
CA PHE A 249 20.71 -7.70 -24.32
C PHE A 249 22.19 -8.01 -24.56
N SER A 250 22.64 -8.11 -25.81
CA SER A 250 24.07 -8.34 -26.11
C SER A 250 24.98 -7.17 -25.70
N HIS A 251 24.46 -5.94 -25.59
CA HIS A 251 25.28 -4.76 -25.30
C HIS A 251 25.44 -4.47 -23.81
N ILE A 252 24.46 -4.81 -22.97
CA ILE A 252 24.55 -4.62 -21.50
C ILE A 252 25.54 -5.64 -20.91
N PHE A 253 25.42 -6.92 -21.29
CA PHE A 253 26.34 -7.99 -20.86
C PHE A 253 27.79 -7.80 -21.35
N LYS A 254 28.01 -7.11 -22.48
CA LYS A 254 29.37 -6.84 -22.98
C LYS A 254 30.10 -5.77 -22.16
N LYS A 255 29.36 -4.87 -21.49
CA LYS A 255 29.95 -3.81 -20.66
C LYS A 255 30.45 -4.35 -19.32
N GLU A 256 29.75 -5.32 -18.72
CA GLU A 256 30.17 -5.95 -17.46
C GLU A 256 31.31 -6.96 -17.63
N LYS A 257 31.27 -7.82 -18.68
CA LYS A 257 32.38 -8.74 -18.98
C LYS A 257 33.70 -8.01 -19.26
N LYS A 258 33.66 -6.80 -19.86
CA LYS A 258 34.86 -5.97 -20.11
C LYS A 258 35.44 -5.38 -18.82
N GLN A 259 34.60 -4.98 -17.85
CA GLN A 259 35.05 -4.46 -16.56
C GLN A 259 35.65 -5.55 -15.66
N ILE A 260 35.07 -6.76 -15.66
CA ILE A 260 35.57 -7.89 -14.87
C ILE A 260 36.94 -8.37 -15.40
N ASN A 261 37.11 -8.43 -16.73
CA ASN A 261 38.40 -8.82 -17.32
C ASN A 261 39.50 -7.76 -17.13
N LEU A 262 39.15 -6.46 -17.10
CA LEU A 262 40.10 -5.39 -16.82
C LEU A 262 40.58 -5.40 -15.36
N LYS A 263 39.70 -5.74 -14.41
CA LYS A 263 40.05 -5.92 -12.99
C LYS A 263 40.92 -7.16 -12.76
N LYS A 264 40.67 -8.28 -13.45
CA LYS A 264 41.54 -9.49 -13.38
C LYS A 264 42.94 -9.24 -13.96
N ARG A 265 43.06 -8.52 -15.08
CA ARG A 265 44.38 -8.16 -15.66
C ARG A 265 45.19 -7.18 -14.81
N LYS A 266 44.55 -6.26 -14.08
CA LYS A 266 45.25 -5.34 -13.15
C LYS A 266 45.72 -6.03 -11.87
N LYS A 267 45.04 -7.11 -11.42
CA LYS A 267 45.45 -7.90 -10.24
C LYS A 267 46.64 -8.83 -10.55
N ALA A 268 46.76 -9.30 -11.79
CA ALA A 268 47.90 -10.13 -12.23
C ALA A 268 49.21 -9.33 -12.42
N ARG A 269 49.13 -8.04 -12.79
CA ARG A 269 50.32 -7.17 -12.97
C ARG A 269 50.92 -6.60 -11.67
N LYS A 270 50.28 -6.81 -10.51
CA LYS A 270 50.77 -6.37 -9.19
C LYS A 270 51.44 -7.48 -8.37
N ARG A 271 51.64 -8.66 -8.97
CA ARG A 271 52.23 -9.86 -8.33
C ARG A 271 53.46 -10.41 -9.08
N GLN A 272 54.07 -9.61 -9.94
CA GLN A 272 55.41 -9.84 -10.50
C GLN A 272 56.32 -8.70 -10.08
#